data_AF-A0A924SRV5-F1
#
_entry.id   AF-A0A924SRV5-F1
#
_cell.length_a   1.000
_cell.length_b   1.000
_cell.length_c   1.000
_cell.angle_alpha   90.00
_cell.angle_beta   90.00
_cell.angle_gamma   90.00
#
_symmetry.space_group_name_H-M   'P 1'
#
loop_
_entity.id
_entity.type
_entity.pdbx_description
1 polymer ?
#
loop_
_entity_poly.entity_id
_entity_poly.type
_entity_poly.pdbx_seq_one_letter_code
_entity_poly.pdbx_strand_id
1 'polypeptide(L)'
;MARIHTHYDNLKVSRKAPPEVIRAAYKALGQKYHPDKNPGDEKAARIMAILNSAYGTLADPVRRREHDEWIAAEEWEIEWLDSTRLEEGRESVRNDNGAWDADEPSAAPAYRPARDPRWWLAIGVSVALGLAGGVLLMSQIRVLPVALAGAPGLHAAALAAKSQPAAEALPDNWAVSGARLADTQQPQVKALAITQLVIPRRAPDCDAELHALVAPNGEQWPDASGYLSDFPIGNQGSEMQIVLDNSANTSPVLVKVYDLDRRSNVRHLYLLARESLTVDKLAAGKYEVRYQNIDVGGSRDDCVARRKARPAVVQTP
;
A
#
# COMPACT_ATOMS: atom_id res chain seq x y z
N MET A 1 17.36 -1.62 4.45
CA MET A 1 17.00 -1.04 3.12
C MET A 1 15.71 -1.69 2.63
N ALA A 2 14.61 -0.95 2.73
CA ALA A 2 13.38 -1.36 2.08
C ALA A 2 13.63 -1.42 0.57
N ARG A 3 13.24 -2.53 -0.09
CA ARG A 3 13.27 -2.63 -1.55
C ARG A 3 11.85 -2.56 -2.08
N ILE A 4 11.62 -1.60 -2.95
CA ILE A 4 10.39 -1.48 -3.75
C ILE A 4 10.31 -2.64 -4.74
N HIS A 5 9.09 -3.15 -4.96
CA HIS A 5 8.83 -4.26 -5.87
C HIS A 5 8.43 -3.72 -7.24
N THR A 6 9.27 -3.93 -8.25
CA THR A 6 9.15 -3.30 -9.57
C THR A 6 8.68 -4.26 -10.67
N HIS A 7 8.40 -3.74 -11.88
CA HIS A 7 8.11 -4.61 -13.03
C HIS A 7 9.29 -5.53 -13.41
N TYR A 8 10.53 -5.14 -13.11
CA TYR A 8 11.70 -6.00 -13.31
C TYR A 8 11.68 -7.21 -12.38
N ASP A 9 11.22 -7.04 -11.14
CA ASP A 9 11.11 -8.11 -10.15
C ASP A 9 9.99 -9.11 -10.48
N ASN A 10 8.94 -8.65 -11.16
CA ASN A 10 7.88 -9.51 -11.68
C ASN A 10 8.41 -10.44 -12.79
N LEU A 11 9.23 -9.89 -13.69
CA LEU A 11 9.86 -10.65 -14.78
C LEU A 11 11.15 -11.36 -14.37
N LYS A 12 11.59 -11.21 -13.12
CA LYS A 12 12.83 -11.81 -12.57
C LYS A 12 14.07 -11.43 -13.37
N VAL A 13 14.12 -10.19 -13.84
CA VAL A 13 15.25 -9.63 -14.60
C VAL A 13 15.90 -8.49 -13.84
N SER A 14 17.16 -8.20 -14.16
CA SER A 14 17.84 -7.00 -13.65
C SER A 14 17.27 -5.74 -14.31
N ARG A 15 17.26 -4.61 -13.58
CA ARG A 15 16.94 -3.27 -14.12
C ARG A 15 17.76 -2.92 -15.37
N LYS A 16 19.04 -3.33 -15.39
CA LYS A 16 19.97 -3.10 -16.51
C LYS A 16 19.83 -4.13 -17.63
N ALA A 17 18.82 -5.01 -17.61
CA ALA A 17 18.66 -6.04 -18.62
C ALA A 17 18.38 -5.43 -20.00
N PRO A 18 19.01 -5.95 -21.08
CA PRO A 18 18.68 -5.55 -22.44
C PRO A 18 17.27 -6.02 -22.81
N PRO A 19 16.60 -5.37 -23.78
CA PRO A 19 15.21 -5.68 -24.15
C PRO A 19 15.03 -7.15 -24.60
N GLU A 20 16.08 -7.74 -25.18
CA GLU A 20 16.09 -9.16 -25.57
C GLU A 20 15.93 -10.11 -24.39
N VAL A 21 16.60 -9.81 -23.27
CA VAL A 21 16.52 -10.60 -22.04
C VAL A 21 15.13 -10.46 -21.41
N ILE A 22 14.56 -9.25 -21.44
CA ILE A 22 13.20 -9.00 -20.94
C ILE A 22 12.17 -9.82 -21.73
N ARG A 23 12.30 -9.84 -23.07
CA ARG A 23 11.45 -10.65 -23.95
C ARG A 23 11.62 -12.14 -23.71
N ALA A 24 12.86 -12.61 -23.54
CA ALA A 24 13.14 -14.01 -23.26
C ALA A 24 12.53 -14.45 -21.91
N ALA A 25 12.69 -13.63 -20.87
CA ALA A 25 12.14 -13.89 -19.55
C ALA A 25 10.60 -13.93 -19.57
N TYR A 26 9.96 -12.97 -20.25
CA TYR A 26 8.51 -12.96 -20.43
C TYR A 26 8.03 -14.23 -21.15
N LYS A 27 8.70 -14.66 -22.22
CA LYS A 27 8.33 -15.88 -22.95
C LYS A 27 8.46 -17.13 -22.07
N ALA A 28 9.56 -17.25 -21.31
CA ALA A 28 9.79 -18.40 -20.43
C ALA A 28 8.75 -18.48 -19.29
N LEU A 29 8.46 -17.35 -18.64
CA LEU A 29 7.48 -17.28 -17.57
C LEU A 29 6.05 -17.43 -18.10
N GLY A 30 5.75 -16.84 -19.25
CA GLY A 30 4.45 -16.98 -19.91
C GLY A 30 4.15 -18.43 -20.30
N GLN A 31 5.14 -19.19 -20.76
CA GLN A 31 4.96 -20.62 -21.01
C GLN A 31 4.74 -21.46 -19.75
N LYS A 32 5.22 -20.99 -18.59
CA LYS A 32 5.02 -21.68 -17.31
C LYS A 32 3.63 -21.42 -16.73
N TYR A 33 3.14 -20.19 -16.83
CA TYR A 33 1.88 -19.74 -16.25
C TYR A 33 0.74 -19.58 -17.26
N HIS A 34 0.89 -20.09 -18.48
CA HIS A 34 -0.13 -20.00 -19.53
C HIS A 34 -1.44 -20.69 -19.08
N PRO A 35 -2.62 -20.09 -19.32
CA PRO A 35 -3.90 -20.67 -18.91
C PRO A 35 -4.18 -22.02 -19.60
N ASP A 36 -3.73 -22.19 -20.84
CA ASP A 36 -3.88 -23.46 -21.60
C ASP A 36 -3.12 -24.63 -20.94
N LYS A 37 -1.97 -24.36 -20.31
CA LYS A 37 -1.17 -25.39 -19.62
C LYS A 37 -1.59 -25.60 -18.17
N ASN A 38 -2.28 -24.62 -17.58
CA ASN A 38 -2.75 -24.65 -16.20
C ASN A 38 -4.25 -24.35 -16.14
N PRO A 39 -5.11 -25.20 -16.75
CA PRO A 39 -6.54 -24.97 -16.74
C PRO A 39 -7.09 -25.03 -15.31
N GLY A 40 -7.85 -24.01 -14.91
CA GLY A 40 -8.48 -23.94 -13.58
C GLY A 40 -7.59 -23.42 -12.45
N ASP A 41 -6.32 -23.05 -12.70
CA ASP A 41 -5.47 -22.42 -11.68
C ASP A 41 -5.60 -20.89 -11.73
N GLU A 42 -6.39 -20.33 -10.81
CA GLU A 42 -6.55 -18.88 -10.65
C GLU A 42 -5.23 -18.17 -10.30
N LYS A 43 -4.29 -18.84 -9.63
CA LYS A 43 -2.99 -18.24 -9.28
C LYS A 43 -2.14 -18.07 -10.52
N ALA A 44 -2.09 -19.08 -11.40
CA ALA A 44 -1.39 -18.97 -12.67
C ALA A 44 -1.97 -17.84 -13.54
N ALA A 45 -3.30 -17.73 -13.61
CA ALA A 45 -3.97 -16.64 -14.33
C ALA A 45 -3.60 -15.25 -13.77
N ARG A 46 -3.59 -15.10 -12.43
CA ARG A 46 -3.19 -13.84 -11.77
C ARG A 46 -1.73 -13.50 -12.04
N ILE A 47 -0.82 -14.48 -11.95
CA ILE A 47 0.60 -14.28 -12.25
C ILE A 47 0.78 -13.87 -13.71
N MET A 48 0.08 -14.53 -14.64
CA MET A 48 0.13 -14.19 -16.06
C MET A 48 -0.34 -12.75 -16.33
N ALA A 49 -1.40 -12.30 -15.66
CA ALA A 49 -1.86 -10.90 -15.76
C ALA A 49 -0.79 -9.90 -15.29
N ILE A 50 -0.09 -10.20 -14.20
CA ILE A 50 1.02 -9.37 -13.69
C ILE A 50 2.18 -9.36 -14.69
N LEU A 51 2.54 -10.51 -15.27
CA LEU A 51 3.60 -10.61 -16.27
C LEU A 51 3.28 -9.81 -17.54
N ASN A 52 2.02 -9.84 -17.98
CA ASN A 52 1.55 -9.07 -19.14
C ASN A 52 1.67 -7.56 -18.89
N SER A 53 1.24 -7.10 -17.71
CA SER A 53 1.38 -5.69 -17.30
C SER A 53 2.85 -5.26 -17.25
N ALA A 54 3.70 -6.05 -16.58
CA ALA A 54 5.13 -5.77 -16.49
C ALA A 54 5.81 -5.72 -17.86
N TYR A 55 5.53 -6.68 -18.75
CA TYR A 55 6.09 -6.68 -20.09
C TYR A 55 5.55 -5.51 -20.93
N GLY A 56 4.28 -5.14 -20.79
CA GLY A 56 3.70 -3.99 -21.49
C GLY A 56 4.36 -2.65 -21.16
N THR A 57 4.86 -2.48 -19.92
CA THR A 57 5.61 -1.29 -19.51
C THR A 57 7.08 -1.37 -19.97
N LEU A 58 7.73 -2.53 -19.82
CA LEU A 58 9.17 -2.67 -20.08
C LEU A 58 9.53 -2.89 -21.56
N ALA A 59 8.58 -3.32 -22.39
CA ALA A 59 8.82 -3.58 -23.81
C ALA A 59 8.90 -2.30 -24.65
N ASP A 60 8.18 -1.25 -24.25
CA ASP A 60 8.21 0.06 -24.90
C ASP A 60 9.32 0.93 -24.27
N PRO A 61 10.29 1.44 -25.05
CA PRO A 61 11.38 2.25 -24.51
C PRO A 61 10.89 3.54 -23.82
N VAL A 62 9.78 4.13 -24.25
CA VAL A 62 9.26 5.37 -23.64
C VAL A 62 8.69 5.07 -22.26
N ARG A 63 7.79 4.08 -22.17
CA ARG A 63 7.19 3.66 -20.90
C ARG A 63 8.22 3.09 -19.92
N ARG A 64 9.25 2.41 -20.45
CA ARG A 64 10.36 1.92 -19.64
C ARG A 64 11.12 3.07 -18.99
N ARG A 65 11.40 4.15 -19.73
CA ARG A 65 12.07 5.34 -19.19
C ARG A 65 11.24 6.00 -18.10
N GLU A 66 9.95 6.23 -18.34
CA GLU A 66 9.04 6.82 -17.34
C GLU A 66 8.97 5.98 -16.06
N HIS A 67 8.92 4.66 -16.21
CA HIS A 67 8.96 3.73 -15.08
C HIS A 67 10.31 3.77 -14.34
N ASP A 68 11.43 3.87 -15.05
CA ASP A 68 12.76 3.98 -14.44
C ASP A 68 12.93 5.30 -13.68
N GLU A 69 12.38 6.41 -14.20
CA GLU A 69 12.32 7.72 -13.54
C GLU A 69 11.46 7.68 -12.27
N TRP A 70 10.27 7.09 -12.35
CA TRP A 70 9.40 6.88 -11.19
C TRP A 70 10.11 6.10 -10.09
N ILE A 71 10.80 5.02 -10.47
CA ILE A 71 11.54 4.24 -9.48
C ILE A 71 12.66 5.06 -8.84
N ALA A 72 13.41 5.84 -9.62
CA ALA A 72 14.50 6.66 -9.08
C ALA A 72 13.99 7.69 -8.06
N ALA A 73 12.82 8.29 -8.32
CA ALA A 73 12.17 9.20 -7.39
C ALA A 73 11.77 8.48 -6.09
N GLU A 74 11.16 7.30 -6.19
CA GLU A 74 10.72 6.52 -5.02
C GLU A 74 11.90 6.04 -4.17
N GLU A 75 13.00 5.60 -4.79
CA GLU A 75 14.22 5.19 -4.08
C GLU A 75 14.85 6.36 -3.33
N TRP A 76 14.85 7.56 -3.91
CA TRP A 76 15.33 8.77 -3.24
C TRP A 76 14.47 9.08 -2.01
N GLU A 77 13.14 9.05 -2.13
CA GLU A 77 12.26 9.31 -0.98
C GLU A 77 12.51 8.31 0.16
N ILE A 78 12.68 7.02 -0.16
CA ILE A 78 13.00 5.99 0.84
C ILE A 78 14.36 6.25 1.50
N GLU A 79 15.38 6.60 0.72
CA GLU A 79 16.72 6.89 1.26
C GLU A 79 16.69 8.12 2.19
N TRP A 80 15.96 9.17 1.79
CA TRP A 80 15.76 10.37 2.59
C TRP A 80 15.05 10.04 3.91
N LEU A 81 13.96 9.25 3.86
CA LEU A 81 13.24 8.81 5.05
C LEU A 81 14.05 7.87 5.97
N ASP A 82 14.94 7.04 5.41
CA ASP A 82 15.82 6.19 6.23
C ASP A 82 16.91 7.04 6.91
N SER A 83 17.40 8.09 6.24
CA SER A 83 18.39 9.01 6.81
C SER A 83 17.86 9.79 8.02
N THR A 84 16.61 10.30 7.95
CA THR A 84 15.98 11.03 9.06
C THR A 84 15.71 10.13 10.26
N ARG A 85 15.27 8.89 10.03
CA ARG A 85 15.09 7.88 11.10
C ARG A 85 16.39 7.56 11.83
N LEU A 86 17.51 7.50 11.11
CA LEU A 86 18.81 7.21 11.73
C LEU A 86 19.30 8.36 12.61
N GLU A 87 18.95 9.62 12.30
CA GLU A 87 19.28 10.77 13.15
C GLU A 87 18.47 10.78 14.45
N GLU A 88 17.15 10.57 14.40
CA GLU A 88 16.30 10.43 15.59
C GLU A 88 16.74 9.25 16.48
N GLY A 89 17.09 8.13 15.86
CA GLY A 89 17.64 6.96 16.57
C GLY A 89 18.98 7.24 17.26
N ARG A 90 19.81 8.14 16.72
CA ARG A 90 21.11 8.50 17.29
C ARG A 90 20.98 9.56 18.37
N GLU A 91 19.98 10.43 18.28
CA GLU A 91 19.68 11.45 19.30
C GLU A 91 19.02 10.85 20.54
N SER A 92 18.14 9.86 20.37
CA SER A 92 17.56 9.09 21.50
C SER A 92 18.61 8.32 22.31
N VAL A 93 19.65 7.77 21.68
CA VAL A 93 20.77 7.10 22.40
C VAL A 93 21.69 8.10 23.10
N ARG A 94 21.75 9.36 22.63
CA ARG A 94 22.59 10.41 23.22
C ARG A 94 21.98 11.02 24.48
N ASN A 95 20.67 10.97 24.65
CA ASN A 95 19.96 11.63 25.76
C ASN A 95 19.80 10.77 27.03
N ASP A 96 20.23 9.50 27.02
CA ASP A 96 20.15 8.62 28.20
C ASP A 96 21.40 8.65 29.11
N ASN A 97 22.43 9.43 28.78
CA ASN A 97 23.66 9.50 29.58
C ASN A 97 24.02 10.92 29.99
N GLY A 98 23.38 11.39 31.06
CA GLY A 98 23.97 12.38 31.94
C GLY A 98 25.10 11.75 32.77
N ALA A 99 26.28 11.57 32.17
CA ALA A 99 27.53 11.35 32.88
C ALA A 99 28.70 11.70 31.96
N TRP A 100 29.45 12.74 32.33
CA TRP A 100 30.72 13.09 31.71
C TRP A 100 31.75 12.04 32.11
N ASP A 101 31.99 11.06 31.25
CA ASP A 101 33.25 10.32 31.23
C ASP A 101 33.85 10.41 29.83
N ALA A 102 34.96 11.11 29.74
CA ALA A 102 35.80 11.13 28.55
C ALA A 102 36.59 9.83 28.52
N ASP A 103 36.01 8.78 27.95
CA ASP A 103 36.75 7.57 27.62
C ASP A 103 37.26 7.62 26.17
N GLU A 104 38.53 7.26 26.04
CA GLU A 104 39.29 7.09 24.81
C GLU A 104 38.50 6.36 23.70
N PRO A 105 38.83 6.61 22.41
CA PRO A 105 38.30 5.81 21.32
C PRO A 105 38.81 4.35 21.45
N SER A 106 38.00 3.50 22.08
CA SER A 106 38.18 2.05 22.10
C SER A 106 38.19 1.53 20.67
N ALA A 107 39.33 0.97 20.28
CA ALA A 107 39.54 0.35 18.99
C ALA A 107 38.46 -0.70 18.70
N ALA A 108 37.84 -0.61 17.53
CA ALA A 108 36.89 -1.61 17.04
C ALA A 108 37.46 -3.03 17.16
N PRO A 109 36.68 -4.04 17.58
CA PRO A 109 37.14 -5.41 17.54
C PRO A 109 37.34 -5.81 16.08
N ALA A 110 38.59 -5.95 15.67
CA ALA A 110 38.94 -6.52 14.39
C ALA A 110 38.34 -7.94 14.31
N TYR A 111 37.37 -8.12 13.42
CA TYR A 111 36.85 -9.43 13.04
C TYR A 111 38.02 -10.28 12.50
N ARG A 112 38.52 -11.19 13.33
CA ARG A 112 39.44 -12.24 12.89
C ARG A 112 38.58 -13.44 12.49
N PRO A 113 38.48 -13.83 11.21
CA PRO A 113 37.86 -15.09 10.88
C PRO A 113 38.71 -16.19 11.50
N ALA A 114 38.18 -16.83 12.54
CA ALA A 114 38.80 -17.99 13.15
C ALA A 114 38.92 -19.08 12.08
N ARG A 115 40.15 -19.30 11.61
CA ARG A 115 40.57 -20.52 10.90
C ARG A 115 40.55 -21.68 11.91
N ASP A 116 39.35 -22.06 12.35
CA ASP A 116 39.17 -23.20 13.22
C ASP A 116 38.92 -24.43 12.35
N PRO A 117 39.85 -25.40 12.25
CA PRO A 117 39.78 -26.53 11.33
C PRO A 117 38.56 -27.44 11.58
N ARG A 118 37.94 -27.30 12.75
CA ARG A 118 36.72 -28.00 13.15
C ARG A 118 35.50 -27.61 12.30
N TRP A 119 35.42 -26.36 11.82
CA TRP A 119 34.32 -25.90 10.97
C TRP A 119 34.38 -26.53 9.57
N TRP A 120 35.57 -26.66 8.99
CA TRP A 120 35.78 -27.34 7.70
C TRP A 120 35.48 -28.84 7.79
N LEU A 121 35.80 -29.49 8.91
CA LEU A 121 35.42 -30.88 9.15
C LEU A 121 33.89 -31.07 9.23
N ALA A 122 33.17 -30.13 9.86
CA ALA A 122 31.71 -30.17 9.92
C ALA A 122 31.04 -30.00 8.53
N ILE A 123 31.60 -29.14 7.68
CA ILE A 123 31.16 -28.99 6.28
C ILE A 123 31.46 -30.27 5.48
N GLY A 124 32.64 -30.87 5.65
CA GLY A 124 32.99 -32.13 4.97
C GLY A 124 32.05 -33.29 5.31
N VAL A 125 31.70 -33.46 6.60
CA VAL A 125 30.80 -34.52 7.06
C VAL A 125 29.37 -34.34 6.52
N SER A 126 28.87 -33.11 6.49
CA SER A 126 27.52 -32.81 5.99
C SER A 126 27.38 -33.02 4.48
N VAL A 127 28.39 -32.67 3.69
CA VAL A 127 28.43 -32.96 2.24
C VAL A 127 28.51 -34.47 1.98
N ALA A 128 29.29 -35.21 2.76
CA ALA A 128 29.41 -36.67 2.62
C ALA A 128 28.09 -37.39 2.95
N LEU A 129 27.38 -36.96 4.00
CA LEU A 129 26.05 -37.49 4.34
C LEU A 129 25.00 -37.16 3.26
N GLY A 130 25.04 -35.96 2.69
CA GLY A 130 24.14 -35.55 1.59
C GLY A 130 24.33 -36.38 0.32
N LEU A 131 25.58 -36.68 -0.06
CA LEU A 131 25.88 -37.53 -1.21
C LEU A 131 25.44 -38.99 -0.98
N ALA A 132 25.65 -39.53 0.22
CA ALA A 132 25.20 -40.89 0.56
C ALA A 132 23.66 -41.01 0.54
N GLY A 133 22.94 -40.00 1.04
CA GLY A 133 21.47 -39.96 1.00
C GLY A 133 20.91 -39.85 -0.43
N GLY A 134 21.58 -39.08 -1.31
CA GLY A 134 21.18 -38.94 -2.71
C GLY A 134 21.30 -40.24 -3.52
N VAL A 135 22.31 -41.06 -3.25
CA VAL A 135 22.51 -42.35 -3.94
C VAL A 135 21.46 -43.39 -3.53
N LEU A 136 20.96 -43.34 -2.30
CA LEU A 136 19.91 -44.24 -1.81
C LEU A 136 18.52 -43.92 -2.39
N LEU A 137 18.19 -42.64 -2.60
CA LEU A 137 16.89 -42.24 -3.16
C LEU A 137 16.77 -42.42 -4.69
N MET A 138 17.89 -42.57 -5.40
CA MET A 138 17.90 -42.78 -6.86
C MET A 138 17.56 -44.23 -7.28
N SER A 139 17.46 -45.16 -6.32
CA SER A 139 17.39 -46.60 -6.58
C SER A 139 15.97 -47.21 -6.62
N GLN A 140 14.90 -46.40 -6.52
CA GLN A 140 13.51 -46.90 -6.54
C GLN A 140 12.64 -46.14 -7.56
N ILE A 141 12.94 -46.30 -8.86
CA ILE A 141 11.98 -45.98 -9.93
C ILE A 141 11.69 -47.29 -10.67
N ARG A 142 10.62 -47.99 -10.25
CA ARG A 142 10.06 -49.12 -11.00
C ARG A 142 9.00 -48.60 -11.96
N VAL A 143 9.25 -48.82 -13.25
CA VAL A 143 8.33 -48.68 -14.38
C VAL A 143 7.20 -49.70 -14.31
N LEU A 144 5.97 -49.28 -14.66
CA LEU A 144 4.84 -50.18 -14.96
C LEU A 144 4.42 -50.00 -16.43
N PRO A 145 4.07 -51.10 -17.15
CA PRO A 145 3.82 -51.06 -18.57
C PRO A 145 2.36 -50.74 -18.93
N VAL A 146 2.23 -50.20 -20.13
CA VAL A 146 1.00 -50.01 -20.91
C VAL A 146 0.57 -51.34 -21.56
N ALA A 147 -0.72 -51.70 -21.46
CA ALA A 147 -1.50 -52.45 -22.47
C ALA A 147 -2.99 -52.45 -22.08
N LEU A 148 -3.96 -51.90 -22.83
CA LEU A 148 -4.62 -52.32 -24.10
C LEU A 148 -5.73 -53.40 -23.95
N ALA A 149 -7.00 -52.99 -24.09
CA ALA A 149 -8.16 -53.71 -24.65
C ALA A 149 -9.37 -52.73 -24.59
N GLY A 150 -10.12 -52.40 -25.63
CA GLY A 150 -10.76 -53.26 -26.63
C GLY A 150 -12.28 -53.27 -26.36
N ALA A 151 -13.03 -52.24 -26.79
CA ALA A 151 -14.07 -52.32 -27.83
C ALA A 151 -15.52 -52.34 -27.25
N PRO A 152 -16.61 -52.26 -28.06
CA PRO A 152 -17.62 -51.19 -27.96
C PRO A 152 -19.00 -51.70 -27.50
N GLY A 153 -19.86 -50.80 -27.03
CA GLY A 153 -21.21 -51.17 -26.62
C GLY A 153 -22.14 -49.98 -26.46
N LEU A 154 -23.09 -49.88 -27.38
CA LEU A 154 -24.28 -49.03 -27.37
C LEU A 154 -24.98 -49.05 -26.00
N HIS A 155 -25.51 -47.91 -25.55
CA HIS A 155 -26.90 -47.79 -25.11
C HIS A 155 -27.36 -46.33 -25.18
N ALA A 156 -28.58 -46.20 -25.65
CA ALA A 156 -29.25 -44.96 -25.99
C ALA A 156 -29.89 -44.27 -24.78
N ALA A 157 -30.22 -43.01 -25.05
CA ALA A 157 -31.43 -42.32 -24.64
C ALA A 157 -31.43 -41.52 -23.32
N ALA A 158 -31.85 -40.27 -23.55
CA ALA A 158 -32.76 -39.48 -22.73
C ALA A 158 -32.17 -38.78 -21.49
N LEU A 159 -31.99 -37.46 -21.60
CA LEU A 159 -33.04 -36.50 -21.24
C LEU A 159 -32.53 -35.08 -21.53
N ALA A 160 -33.17 -34.43 -22.49
CA ALA A 160 -33.02 -33.01 -22.74
C ALA A 160 -33.58 -32.22 -21.54
N ALA A 161 -32.71 -31.57 -20.79
CA ALA A 161 -33.10 -30.60 -19.77
C ALA A 161 -33.61 -29.34 -20.46
N LYS A 162 -34.94 -29.16 -20.43
CA LYS A 162 -35.63 -27.92 -20.80
C LYS A 162 -35.17 -26.78 -19.88
N SER A 163 -34.57 -25.75 -20.47
CA SER A 163 -34.48 -24.41 -19.88
C SER A 163 -35.87 -23.77 -19.84
N GLN A 164 -36.29 -23.31 -18.66
CA GLN A 164 -37.48 -22.47 -18.49
C GLN A 164 -37.20 -21.06 -19.04
N PRO A 165 -38.18 -20.38 -19.69
CA PRO A 165 -38.08 -18.94 -19.89
C PRO A 165 -38.48 -18.22 -18.59
N ALA A 166 -37.66 -17.24 -18.22
CA ALA A 166 -37.96 -16.30 -17.15
C ALA A 166 -39.18 -15.44 -17.53
N ALA A 167 -40.03 -15.20 -16.55
CA ALA A 167 -41.21 -14.35 -16.66
C ALA A 167 -40.85 -12.93 -17.12
N GLU A 168 -41.55 -12.45 -18.14
CA GLU A 168 -41.59 -11.04 -18.53
C GLU A 168 -42.09 -10.18 -17.36
N ALA A 169 -41.22 -9.31 -16.84
CA ALA A 169 -41.61 -8.18 -16.03
C ALA A 169 -42.27 -7.14 -16.95
N LEU A 170 -43.45 -6.64 -16.56
CA LEU A 170 -44.10 -5.50 -17.22
C LEU A 170 -43.15 -4.29 -17.24
N PRO A 171 -43.08 -3.52 -18.34
CA PRO A 171 -42.43 -2.23 -18.30
C PRO A 171 -43.27 -1.24 -17.49
N ASP A 172 -42.65 -0.55 -16.53
CA ASP A 172 -43.27 0.58 -15.83
C ASP A 172 -43.45 1.75 -16.81
N ASN A 173 -44.72 2.12 -17.04
CA ASN A 173 -45.16 3.09 -18.04
C ASN A 173 -44.90 4.56 -17.64
N TRP A 174 -43.80 4.85 -16.94
CA TRP A 174 -43.56 6.18 -16.35
C TRP A 174 -42.81 7.17 -17.26
N ALA A 175 -42.54 6.81 -18.51
CA ALA A 175 -41.88 7.72 -19.44
C ALA A 175 -42.46 7.64 -20.84
N VAL A 176 -43.74 7.98 -20.99
CA VAL A 176 -44.26 8.46 -22.27
C VAL A 176 -45.02 9.76 -22.06
N SER A 177 -44.32 10.86 -22.25
CA SER A 177 -44.92 12.13 -22.67
C SER A 177 -43.93 12.77 -23.63
N GLY A 178 -44.25 12.64 -24.91
CA GLY A 178 -43.41 13.12 -25.98
C GLY A 178 -43.40 14.64 -26.07
N ALA A 179 -42.25 15.20 -26.44
CA ALA A 179 -42.16 16.30 -27.39
C ALA A 179 -40.69 16.45 -27.78
N ARG A 180 -40.45 16.37 -29.07
CA ARG A 180 -39.16 16.56 -29.72
C ARG A 180 -38.84 18.07 -29.69
N LEU A 181 -37.95 18.52 -28.80
CA LEU A 181 -37.36 19.87 -28.83
C LEU A 181 -35.93 19.83 -28.30
N ALA A 182 -35.03 20.32 -29.15
CA ALA A 182 -33.66 20.79 -28.91
C ALA A 182 -32.65 19.84 -28.26
N ASP A 183 -31.53 19.68 -28.97
CA ASP A 183 -30.24 19.18 -28.52
C ASP A 183 -29.76 20.02 -27.32
N THR A 184 -30.30 19.72 -26.16
CA THR A 184 -29.89 20.26 -24.88
C THR A 184 -29.29 19.07 -24.18
N GLN A 185 -27.98 18.93 -24.27
CA GLN A 185 -27.20 17.97 -23.48
C GLN A 185 -27.71 18.08 -22.03
N GLN A 186 -28.52 17.10 -21.59
CA GLN A 186 -29.03 17.09 -20.22
C GLN A 186 -27.82 17.21 -19.29
N PRO A 187 -27.84 18.11 -18.28
CA PRO A 187 -26.75 18.17 -17.32
C PRO A 187 -26.65 16.79 -16.70
N GLN A 188 -25.54 16.11 -16.96
CA GLN A 188 -25.32 14.77 -16.45
C GLN A 188 -25.28 14.91 -14.93
N VAL A 189 -26.33 14.46 -14.25
CA VAL A 189 -26.40 14.46 -12.79
C VAL A 189 -25.38 13.45 -12.30
N LYS A 190 -24.13 13.88 -12.15
CA LYS A 190 -23.09 13.08 -11.49
C LYS A 190 -23.43 13.09 -10.01
N ALA A 191 -23.89 11.95 -9.50
CA ALA A 191 -24.09 11.77 -8.08
C ALA A 191 -22.73 11.89 -7.36
N LEU A 192 -22.56 12.95 -6.56
CA LEU A 192 -21.39 13.13 -5.72
C LEU A 192 -21.58 12.31 -4.45
N ALA A 193 -20.63 11.44 -4.13
CA ALA A 193 -20.63 10.76 -2.84
C ALA A 193 -20.12 11.73 -1.78
N ILE A 194 -21.05 12.22 -0.93
CA ILE A 194 -20.74 13.11 0.19
C ILE A 194 -20.67 12.25 1.45
N THR A 195 -19.50 12.20 2.07
CA THR A 195 -19.30 11.49 3.35
C THR A 195 -19.04 12.50 4.45
N GLN A 196 -19.91 12.53 5.47
CA GLN A 196 -19.69 13.36 6.66
C GLN A 196 -18.97 12.53 7.73
N LEU A 197 -17.82 13.03 8.19
CA LEU A 197 -17.02 12.41 9.23
C LEU A 197 -16.96 13.34 10.45
N VAL A 198 -17.53 12.89 11.56
CA VAL A 198 -17.44 13.58 12.85
C VAL A 198 -16.16 13.13 13.55
N ILE A 199 -15.27 14.07 13.84
CA ILE A 199 -14.02 13.78 14.56
C ILE A 199 -14.37 13.59 16.04
N PRO A 200 -14.16 12.40 16.63
CA PRO A 200 -14.52 12.15 18.01
C PRO A 200 -13.62 12.95 18.96
N ARG A 201 -14.12 13.18 20.18
CA ARG A 201 -13.35 13.88 21.21
C ARG A 201 -12.16 13.06 21.65
N ARG A 202 -10.95 13.60 21.48
CA ARG A 202 -9.73 13.02 22.04
C ARG A 202 -9.01 14.05 22.91
N ALA A 203 -8.41 13.61 24.01
CA ALA A 203 -7.50 14.49 24.75
C ALA A 203 -6.25 14.73 23.89
N PRO A 204 -5.68 15.95 23.88
CA PRO A 204 -4.37 16.17 23.28
C PRO A 204 -3.34 15.27 23.97
N ASP A 205 -2.44 14.70 23.17
CA ASP A 205 -1.32 13.93 23.68
C ASP A 205 -0.23 14.93 24.08
N CYS A 206 0.01 15.08 25.39
CA CYS A 206 0.97 16.05 25.91
C CYS A 206 2.43 15.53 25.85
N ASP A 207 2.66 14.26 25.54
CA ASP A 207 4.00 13.66 25.43
C ASP A 207 4.47 13.54 23.97
N ALA A 208 3.53 13.50 23.01
CA ALA A 208 3.84 13.48 21.59
C ALA A 208 4.11 14.90 21.08
N GLU A 209 5.38 15.22 20.86
CA GLU A 209 5.99 16.27 19.99
C GLU A 209 5.04 17.24 19.24
N LEU A 210 4.15 17.93 19.97
CA LEU A 210 3.22 18.91 19.42
C LEU A 210 3.15 20.15 20.30
N HIS A 211 4.28 20.50 20.92
CA HIS A 211 4.65 21.92 21.09
C HIS A 211 5.09 22.50 19.75
N ALA A 212 4.37 22.14 18.69
CA ALA A 212 4.54 22.66 17.37
C ALA A 212 4.12 24.13 17.46
N LEU A 213 5.05 24.99 17.86
CA LEU A 213 4.99 26.43 17.62
C LEU A 213 4.75 26.69 16.12
N VAL A 214 5.08 25.71 15.29
CA VAL A 214 5.18 25.75 13.84
C VAL A 214 4.58 24.45 13.26
N ALA A 215 3.81 24.57 12.19
CA ALA A 215 3.22 23.46 11.43
C ALA A 215 4.29 22.57 10.76
N PRO A 216 3.94 21.37 10.27
CA PRO A 216 4.91 20.42 9.70
C PRO A 216 5.68 20.92 8.45
N ASN A 217 5.23 22.02 7.83
CA ASN A 217 5.92 22.71 6.74
C ASN A 217 6.95 23.75 7.22
N GLY A 218 7.09 23.99 8.53
CA GLY A 218 7.98 25.02 9.06
C GLY A 218 7.35 26.43 9.11
N GLU A 219 6.06 26.59 8.81
CA GLU A 219 5.32 27.85 8.93
C GLU A 219 4.47 27.92 10.21
N GLN A 220 4.04 29.12 10.61
CA GLN A 220 3.09 29.24 11.72
C GLN A 220 1.75 28.58 11.39
N TRP A 221 1.06 28.09 12.41
CA TRP A 221 -0.29 27.54 12.22
C TRP A 221 -1.22 28.62 11.65
N PRO A 222 -2.01 28.28 10.62
CA PRO A 222 -2.93 29.26 10.03
C PRO A 222 -4.06 29.60 11.01
N ASP A 223 -4.53 30.85 10.95
CA ASP A 223 -5.65 31.34 11.78
C ASP A 223 -7.03 30.86 11.31
N ALA A 224 -7.09 30.12 10.20
CA ALA A 224 -8.32 29.64 9.57
C ALA A 224 -8.20 28.15 9.22
N SER A 225 -9.34 27.45 9.24
CA SER A 225 -9.40 26.07 8.75
C SER A 225 -9.16 26.02 7.24
N GLY A 226 -8.30 25.10 6.79
CA GLY A 226 -7.93 25.02 5.39
C GLY A 226 -6.88 23.96 5.08
N TYR A 227 -6.40 23.97 3.84
CA TYR A 227 -5.26 23.16 3.42
C TYR A 227 -3.96 23.79 3.94
N LEU A 228 -3.03 22.95 4.40
CA LEU A 228 -1.70 23.42 4.76
C LEU A 228 -0.91 23.77 3.50
N SER A 229 -0.21 24.90 3.56
CA SER A 229 0.74 25.37 2.53
C SER A 229 1.87 24.38 2.32
N ASP A 230 2.42 24.35 1.10
CA ASP A 230 3.55 23.52 0.68
C ASP A 230 3.35 21.99 0.73
N PHE A 231 2.13 21.52 1.01
CA PHE A 231 1.76 20.11 0.85
C PHE A 231 1.10 19.87 -0.52
N PRO A 232 1.49 18.80 -1.24
CA PRO A 232 0.87 18.47 -2.52
C PRO A 232 -0.61 18.08 -2.33
N ILE A 233 -1.48 18.67 -3.15
CA ILE A 233 -2.91 18.31 -3.20
C ILE A 233 -3.08 17.21 -4.25
N GLY A 234 -3.06 15.96 -3.79
CA GLY A 234 -3.19 14.77 -4.62
C GLY A 234 -4.64 14.34 -4.87
N ASN A 235 -4.78 13.42 -5.83
CA ASN A 235 -6.01 12.71 -6.16
C ASN A 235 -7.22 13.63 -6.45
N GLN A 236 -7.01 14.57 -7.38
CA GLN A 236 -8.03 15.50 -7.84
C GLN A 236 -9.05 14.77 -8.74
N GLY A 237 -10.30 14.70 -8.29
CA GLY A 237 -11.42 14.13 -9.02
C GLY A 237 -12.68 14.99 -8.88
N SER A 238 -13.83 14.46 -9.26
CA SER A 238 -15.12 15.16 -9.14
C SER A 238 -16.22 14.24 -8.65
N GLU A 239 -15.87 13.18 -7.92
CA GLU A 239 -16.78 12.08 -7.62
C GLU A 239 -17.08 12.01 -6.12
N MET A 240 -16.12 12.42 -5.30
CA MET A 240 -16.22 12.35 -3.85
C MET A 240 -15.92 13.68 -3.17
N GLN A 241 -16.61 13.86 -2.04
CA GLN A 241 -16.44 14.98 -1.13
C GLN A 241 -16.54 14.47 0.29
N ILE A 242 -15.61 14.91 1.15
CA ILE A 242 -15.60 14.55 2.57
C ILE A 242 -15.84 15.81 3.39
N VAL A 243 -16.87 15.81 4.22
CA VAL A 243 -17.12 16.88 5.19
C VAL A 243 -16.53 16.46 6.53
N LEU A 244 -15.50 17.15 6.98
CA LEU A 244 -14.84 16.91 8.25
C LEU A 244 -15.44 17.84 9.30
N ASP A 245 -16.08 17.29 10.33
CA ASP A 245 -16.69 18.07 11.41
C ASP A 245 -15.89 17.94 12.71
N ASN A 246 -15.27 19.05 13.14
CA ASN A 246 -14.54 19.19 14.40
C ASN A 246 -15.35 19.94 15.49
N SER A 247 -16.69 19.98 15.38
CA SER A 247 -17.61 20.55 16.37
C SER A 247 -17.42 19.98 17.78
N ALA A 248 -16.98 18.73 17.88
CA ALA A 248 -16.83 18.04 19.14
C ALA A 248 -15.56 18.46 19.91
N ASN A 249 -14.45 18.79 19.24
CA ASN A 249 -13.19 19.10 19.95
C ASN A 249 -13.09 20.58 20.34
N THR A 250 -12.38 20.82 21.44
CA THR A 250 -12.04 22.18 21.91
C THR A 250 -10.66 22.64 21.47
N SER A 251 -9.93 21.79 20.75
CA SER A 251 -8.58 22.04 20.26
C SER A 251 -8.58 21.91 18.73
N PRO A 252 -7.69 22.64 18.04
CA PRO A 252 -7.48 22.44 16.62
C PRO A 252 -6.89 21.05 16.35
N VAL A 253 -7.08 20.57 15.11
CA VAL A 253 -6.75 19.22 14.70
C VAL A 253 -6.01 19.27 13.37
N LEU A 254 -4.88 18.56 13.30
CA LEU A 254 -4.20 18.22 12.05
C LEU A 254 -4.90 17.01 11.45
N VAL A 255 -5.35 17.11 10.20
CA VAL A 255 -5.95 16.01 9.47
C VAL A 255 -5.09 15.64 8.27
N LYS A 256 -4.82 14.34 8.12
CA LYS A 256 -4.12 13.74 6.98
C LYS A 256 -5.08 12.79 6.28
N VAL A 257 -5.32 13.02 4.99
CA VAL A 257 -6.10 12.12 4.15
C VAL A 257 -5.13 11.21 3.42
N TYR A 258 -5.25 9.91 3.66
CA TYR A 258 -4.43 8.88 3.07
C TYR A 258 -5.26 8.07 2.07
N ASP A 259 -4.73 7.90 0.87
CA ASP A 259 -5.33 7.04 -0.15
C ASP A 259 -4.81 5.61 0.04
N LEU A 260 -5.71 4.67 0.31
CA LEU A 260 -5.35 3.27 0.54
C LEU A 260 -4.99 2.54 -0.75
N ASP A 261 -5.56 2.96 -1.88
CA ASP A 261 -5.33 2.33 -3.18
C ASP A 261 -3.95 2.73 -3.71
N ARG A 262 -3.57 4.02 -3.56
CA ARG A 262 -2.25 4.54 -3.95
C ARG A 262 -1.17 4.41 -2.88
N ARG A 263 -1.58 4.13 -1.63
CA ARG A 263 -0.71 4.09 -0.44
C ARG A 263 0.09 5.39 -0.21
N SER A 264 -0.53 6.53 -0.49
CA SER A 264 0.11 7.84 -0.39
C SER A 264 -0.74 8.83 0.41
N ASN A 265 -0.10 9.75 1.14
CA ASN A 265 -0.80 10.90 1.71
C ASN A 265 -1.22 11.82 0.56
N VAL A 266 -2.52 12.11 0.45
CA VAL A 266 -3.05 12.93 -0.65
C VAL A 266 -3.36 14.35 -0.22
N ARG A 267 -3.73 14.59 1.04
CA ARG A 267 -4.07 15.93 1.54
C ARG A 267 -3.70 16.12 3.00
N HIS A 268 -3.26 17.33 3.32
CA HIS A 268 -2.97 17.79 4.67
C HIS A 268 -3.84 19.00 4.96
N LEU A 269 -4.63 18.93 6.03
CA LEU A 269 -5.58 19.96 6.40
C LEU A 269 -5.39 20.35 7.86
N TYR A 270 -5.69 21.60 8.15
CA TYR A 270 -5.78 22.14 9.48
C TYR A 270 -7.23 22.55 9.76
N LEU A 271 -7.75 22.10 10.90
CA LEU A 271 -9.13 22.33 11.33
C LEU A 271 -9.12 22.97 12.71
N LEU A 272 -9.74 24.14 12.83
CA LEU A 272 -9.89 24.81 14.11
C LEU A 272 -10.88 24.08 15.02
N ALA A 273 -10.80 24.42 16.30
CA ALA A 273 -11.75 23.93 17.29
C ALA A 273 -13.17 24.40 16.93
N ARG A 274 -14.13 23.46 16.98
CA ARG A 274 -15.55 23.70 16.71
C ARG A 274 -15.91 24.11 15.28
N GLU A 275 -15.02 23.91 14.32
CA GLU A 275 -15.26 24.22 12.91
C GLU A 275 -15.45 22.93 12.07
N SER A 276 -16.04 23.07 10.88
CA SER A 276 -16.11 22.01 9.89
C SER A 276 -15.52 22.47 8.56
N LEU A 277 -14.81 21.57 7.87
CA LEU A 277 -14.16 21.84 6.59
C LEU A 277 -14.58 20.80 5.57
N THR A 278 -14.85 21.25 4.36
CA THR A 278 -15.21 20.36 3.26
C THR A 278 -14.03 20.11 2.34
N VAL A 279 -13.67 18.84 2.18
CA VAL A 279 -12.63 18.35 1.27
C VAL A 279 -13.30 17.93 -0.03
N ASP A 280 -13.24 18.82 -1.03
CA ASP A 280 -13.86 18.64 -2.33
C ASP A 280 -12.89 18.05 -3.37
N LYS A 281 -13.41 17.75 -4.56
CA LYS A 281 -12.61 17.28 -5.70
C LYS A 281 -11.78 16.03 -5.42
N LEU A 282 -12.33 15.03 -4.72
CA LEU A 282 -11.68 13.74 -4.54
C LEU A 282 -12.13 12.78 -5.65
N ALA A 283 -11.20 11.97 -6.16
CA ALA A 283 -11.53 10.87 -7.06
C ALA A 283 -12.22 9.73 -6.29
N ALA A 284 -12.96 8.86 -6.98
CA ALA A 284 -13.44 7.63 -6.37
C ALA A 284 -12.26 6.75 -5.90
N GLY A 285 -12.36 6.21 -4.69
CA GLY A 285 -11.30 5.44 -4.04
C GLY A 285 -11.57 5.19 -2.56
N LYS A 286 -10.68 4.46 -1.91
CA LYS A 286 -10.75 4.23 -0.46
C LYS A 286 -9.79 5.16 0.26
N TYR A 287 -10.33 6.00 1.15
CA TYR A 287 -9.54 6.93 1.94
C TYR A 287 -9.58 6.58 3.42
N GLU A 288 -8.43 6.74 4.07
CA GLU A 288 -8.29 6.72 5.51
C GLU A 288 -8.02 8.15 5.99
N VAL A 289 -8.84 8.64 6.92
CA VAL A 289 -8.65 9.96 7.54
C VAL A 289 -7.97 9.76 8.88
N ARG A 290 -6.74 10.24 8.99
CA ARG A 290 -5.97 10.25 10.23
C ARG A 290 -6.00 11.65 10.80
N TYR A 291 -6.21 11.77 12.11
CA TYR A 291 -6.29 13.07 12.76
C TYR A 291 -5.50 13.08 14.07
N GLN A 292 -5.01 14.25 14.44
CA GLN A 292 -4.25 14.47 15.67
C GLN A 292 -4.57 15.84 16.25
N ASN A 293 -4.83 15.90 17.55
CA ASN A 293 -5.17 17.16 18.23
C ASN A 293 -3.88 17.94 18.51
N ILE A 294 -3.90 19.24 18.25
CA ILE A 294 -2.78 20.16 18.44
C ILE A 294 -3.08 21.06 19.65
N ASP A 295 -2.07 21.35 20.47
CA ASP A 295 -2.13 22.38 21.51
C ASP A 295 -1.30 23.60 21.07
N VAL A 296 -1.97 24.62 20.55
CA VAL A 296 -1.29 25.82 20.02
C VAL A 296 -0.90 26.71 21.20
N GLY A 297 0.41 26.87 21.42
CA GLY A 297 0.96 27.86 22.35
C GLY A 297 0.98 27.47 23.84
N GLY A 298 0.82 26.19 24.19
CA GLY A 298 0.96 25.70 25.56
C GLY A 298 2.32 25.03 25.81
N SER A 299 2.94 25.30 26.96
CA SER A 299 4.03 24.46 27.47
C SER A 299 3.51 23.06 27.79
N ARG A 300 4.39 22.05 27.81
CA ARG A 300 4.06 20.68 28.27
C ARG A 300 3.31 20.69 29.59
N ASP A 301 3.79 21.51 30.52
CA ASP A 301 3.23 21.65 31.85
C ASP A 301 1.82 22.23 31.81
N ASP A 302 1.54 23.16 30.89
CA ASP A 302 0.21 23.74 30.70
C ASP A 302 -0.76 22.71 30.12
N CYS A 303 -0.32 21.90 29.13
CA CYS A 303 -1.11 20.81 28.57
C CYS A 303 -1.48 19.78 29.65
N VAL A 304 -0.49 19.36 30.46
CA VAL A 304 -0.69 18.40 31.55
C VAL A 304 -1.60 18.99 32.64
N ALA A 305 -1.44 20.26 32.99
CA ALA A 305 -2.28 20.95 33.95
C ALA A 305 -3.74 21.05 33.45
N ARG A 306 -3.95 21.45 32.19
CA ARG A 306 -5.29 21.50 31.56
C ARG A 306 -5.94 20.13 31.48
N ARG A 307 -5.18 19.07 31.20
CA ARG A 307 -5.65 17.68 31.21
C ARG A 307 -6.10 17.24 32.61
N LYS A 308 -5.33 17.58 33.66
CA LYS A 308 -5.65 17.26 35.06
C LYS A 308 -6.82 18.08 35.61
N ALA A 309 -6.97 19.33 35.17
CA ALA A 309 -8.03 20.24 35.63
C ALA A 309 -9.41 19.93 35.04
N ARG A 310 -9.50 19.11 33.99
CA ARG A 310 -10.76 18.77 33.34
C ARG A 310 -11.42 17.59 34.05
N PRO A 311 -12.60 17.75 34.67
CA PRO A 311 -13.28 16.62 35.30
C PRO A 311 -13.56 15.56 34.24
N ALA A 312 -13.31 14.29 34.57
CA ALA A 312 -13.65 13.16 33.73
C ALA A 312 -15.15 13.25 33.40
N VAL A 313 -15.47 13.62 32.16
CA VAL A 313 -16.85 13.59 31.69
C VAL A 313 -17.25 12.12 31.69
N VAL A 314 -18.16 11.80 32.61
CA VAL A 314 -18.82 10.51 32.73
C VAL A 314 -19.26 10.07 31.35
N GLN A 315 -18.68 8.98 30.86
CA GLN A 315 -19.24 8.23 29.75
C GLN A 315 -20.56 7.65 30.28
N THR A 316 -21.68 8.31 29.99
CA THR A 316 -22.99 7.68 30.17
C THR A 316 -23.08 6.47 29.22
N PRO A 317 -23.57 5.32 29.73
CA PRO A 317 -23.58 4.04 29.03
C PRO A 317 -24.47 4.03 27.78
#